data_AF-A0A1L9TGP4-F1
#
_entry.id   AF-A0A1L9TGP4-F1
#
_cell.length_a   1.000
_cell.length_b   1.000
_cell.length_c   1.000
_cell.angle_alpha   90.00
_cell.angle_beta   90.00
_cell.angle_gamma   90.00
#
_symmetry.space_group_name_H-M   'P 1'
#
loop_
_entity.id
_entity.type
_entity.pdbx_description
1 polymer ?
#
loop_
_entity_poly.entity_id
_entity_poly.type
_entity_poly.pdbx_seq_one_letter_code
_entity_poly.pdbx_strand_id
1 'polypeptide(L)'
;MHSPHLQYLQKCLSLAEKSPPRPTNFRIGALLLSRKDGDLSTEQDELLSTGYTMELAGNTHAEQCCLSNYASTHSVPDERIAEVLPDTPGRKLVLYVTMEPCGKRLSGNLPCVQRIIQTKENGRRGIEKVYFGVKEPETFVGQSEGCRKLTEAGIEWRVVQGLEREILTVATAGHENGEEEVKAALSHVETNLDDVSDDERQRQAQTKRNPKKRMMEVPEPR
;
A
#
# COMPACT_ATOMS: atom_id res chain seq x y z
N MET A 1 9.14 -17.91 -0.85
CA MET A 1 8.20 -17.50 0.22
C MET A 1 7.50 -16.27 -0.29
N HIS A 2 6.17 -16.20 -0.21
CA HIS A 2 5.44 -14.99 -0.59
C HIS A 2 5.79 -13.86 0.40
N SER A 3 5.96 -12.65 -0.12
CA SER A 3 6.26 -11.47 0.70
C SER A 3 5.21 -11.33 1.82
N PRO A 4 5.61 -11.02 3.07
CA PRO A 4 4.68 -10.74 4.18
C PRO A 4 3.75 -9.55 3.89
N HIS A 5 4.08 -8.74 2.88
CA HIS A 5 3.27 -7.62 2.42
C HIS A 5 2.04 -8.09 1.61
N LEU A 6 2.10 -9.28 1.02
CA LEU A 6 1.05 -9.83 0.17
C LEU A 6 -0.28 -10.00 0.93
N GLN A 7 -0.23 -10.46 2.18
CA GLN A 7 -1.43 -10.58 3.04
C GLN A 7 -2.12 -9.24 3.31
N TYR A 8 -1.39 -8.13 3.35
CA TYR A 8 -1.97 -6.81 3.54
C TYR A 8 -2.60 -6.31 2.24
N LEU A 9 -1.96 -6.54 1.09
CA LEU A 9 -2.58 -6.23 -0.19
C LEU A 9 -3.81 -7.10 -0.48
N GLN A 10 -3.84 -8.36 -0.07
CA GLN A 10 -5.05 -9.19 -0.12
C GLN A 10 -6.19 -8.59 0.71
N LYS A 11 -5.90 -8.07 1.91
CA LYS A 11 -6.89 -7.35 2.73
C LYS A 11 -7.35 -6.07 2.04
N CYS A 12 -6.44 -5.29 1.44
CA CYS A 12 -6.81 -4.13 0.63
C CYS A 12 -7.70 -4.52 -0.57
N LEU A 13 -7.41 -5.64 -1.22
CA LEU A 13 -8.22 -6.14 -2.33
C LEU A 13 -9.64 -6.49 -1.88
N SER A 14 -9.79 -7.18 -0.75
CA SER A 14 -11.11 -7.45 -0.16
C SER A 14 -11.86 -6.17 0.28
N LEU A 15 -11.15 -5.09 0.61
CA LEU A 15 -11.77 -3.78 0.83
C LEU A 15 -12.23 -3.15 -0.48
N ALA A 16 -11.41 -3.21 -1.54
CA ALA A 16 -11.76 -2.72 -2.87
C ALA A 16 -13.04 -3.37 -3.43
N GLU A 17 -13.23 -4.67 -3.17
CA GLU A 17 -14.44 -5.40 -3.54
C GLU A 17 -15.72 -4.88 -2.87
N LYS A 18 -15.63 -4.06 -1.81
CA LYS A 18 -16.79 -3.41 -1.20
C LYS A 18 -17.28 -2.17 -1.97
N SER A 19 -16.41 -1.53 -2.76
CA SER A 19 -16.82 -0.43 -3.64
C SER A 19 -17.75 -0.97 -4.72
N PRO A 20 -18.87 -0.32 -5.07
CA PRO A 20 -19.70 -0.77 -6.19
C PRO A 20 -18.94 -0.65 -7.54
N PRO A 21 -19.15 -1.58 -8.49
CA PRO A 21 -18.63 -1.43 -9.85
C PRO A 21 -19.23 -0.22 -10.54
N ARG A 22 -18.41 0.54 -11.26
CA ARG A 22 -18.80 1.74 -12.00
C ARG A 22 -18.04 1.78 -13.33
N PRO A 23 -18.58 2.42 -14.39
CA PRO A 23 -17.92 2.47 -15.70
C PRO A 23 -16.56 3.16 -15.75
N THR A 24 -16.28 4.06 -14.80
CA THR A 24 -15.11 4.95 -14.86
C THR A 24 -14.34 5.07 -13.54
N ASN A 25 -14.79 4.44 -12.46
CA ASN A 25 -14.14 4.56 -11.15
C ASN A 25 -13.38 3.28 -10.82
N PHE A 26 -12.09 3.43 -10.54
CA PHE A 26 -11.30 2.33 -10.03
C PHE A 26 -11.71 1.93 -8.61
N ARG A 27 -11.96 0.64 -8.42
CA ARG A 27 -12.21 0.07 -7.09
C ARG A 27 -10.89 -0.20 -6.40
N ILE A 28 -10.53 0.67 -5.47
CA ILE A 28 -9.27 0.62 -4.73
C ILE A 28 -9.58 0.39 -3.25
N GLY A 29 -8.68 -0.30 -2.56
CA GLY A 29 -8.73 -0.47 -1.11
C GLY A 29 -7.41 -0.10 -0.47
N ALA A 30 -7.49 0.39 0.77
CA ALA A 30 -6.36 0.89 1.53
C ALA A 30 -6.46 0.49 3.02
N LEU A 31 -5.31 0.32 3.66
CA LEU A 31 -5.20 0.13 5.11
C LEU A 31 -3.98 0.86 5.66
N LEU A 32 -4.11 1.40 6.86
CA LEU A 32 -3.06 2.10 7.59
C LEU A 32 -2.68 1.29 8.83
N LEU A 33 -1.39 1.02 8.99
CA LEU A 33 -0.83 0.29 10.13
C LEU A 33 0.15 1.16 10.90
N SER A 34 0.25 0.91 12.21
CA SER A 34 1.45 1.19 12.99
C SER A 34 2.29 -0.09 13.02
N ARG A 35 3.55 -0.02 12.58
CA ARG A 35 4.49 -1.15 12.56
C ARG A 35 5.67 -0.89 13.47
N LYS A 36 6.06 -1.88 14.27
CA LYS A 36 7.28 -1.81 15.07
C LYS A 36 8.53 -1.81 14.20
N ASP A 37 9.50 -0.96 14.53
CA ASP A 37 10.75 -0.87 13.80
C ASP A 37 11.55 -2.17 13.91
N GLY A 38 12.13 -2.59 12.78
CA GLY A 38 12.84 -3.86 12.68
C GLY A 38 11.96 -5.11 12.75
N ASP A 39 10.62 -4.98 12.78
CA ASP A 39 9.71 -6.12 12.78
C ASP A 39 9.70 -6.84 11.42
N LEU A 40 10.61 -7.80 11.35
CA LEU A 40 10.80 -8.86 10.39
C LEU A 40 9.69 -9.90 10.28
N SER A 41 8.63 -9.89 11.09
CA SER A 41 7.58 -10.94 11.06
C SER A 41 6.18 -10.39 10.79
N THR A 42 5.97 -9.07 10.97
CA THR A 42 4.67 -8.38 10.88
C THR A 42 3.66 -8.80 11.96
N GLU A 43 4.12 -9.50 13.00
CA GLU A 43 3.27 -10.03 14.07
C GLU A 43 2.82 -8.96 15.06
N GLN A 44 3.54 -7.84 15.16
CA GLN A 44 3.19 -6.72 16.04
C GLN A 44 2.56 -5.55 15.28
N ASP A 45 2.12 -5.76 14.04
CA ASP A 45 1.44 -4.72 13.28
C ASP A 45 0.06 -4.41 13.88
N GLU A 46 -0.20 -3.13 14.10
CA GLU A 46 -1.47 -2.64 14.65
C GLU A 46 -2.25 -1.95 13.54
N LEU A 47 -3.46 -2.43 13.25
CA LEU A 47 -4.36 -1.80 12.29
C LEU A 47 -4.96 -0.53 12.89
N LEU A 48 -4.73 0.60 12.22
CA LEU A 48 -5.25 1.90 12.65
C LEU A 48 -6.55 2.26 11.94
N SER A 49 -6.59 2.06 10.62
CA SER A 49 -7.76 2.41 9.81
C SER A 49 -7.77 1.66 8.47
N THR A 50 -8.93 1.62 7.84
CA THR A 50 -9.15 1.09 6.49
C THR A 50 -9.96 2.06 5.66
N GLY A 51 -9.82 1.96 4.35
CA GLY A 51 -10.59 2.74 3.39
C GLY A 51 -10.82 1.97 2.10
N TYR A 52 -11.93 2.24 1.39
CA TYR A 52 -12.09 1.86 -0.01
C TYR A 52 -12.74 2.98 -0.84
N THR A 53 -12.58 2.91 -2.16
CA THR A 53 -13.18 3.88 -3.09
C THR A 53 -14.67 4.06 -2.79
N MET A 54 -15.12 5.30 -2.66
CA MET A 54 -16.53 5.65 -2.40
C MET A 54 -17.13 5.04 -1.12
N GLU A 55 -16.30 4.66 -0.14
CA GLU A 55 -16.80 4.32 1.21
C GLU A 55 -17.50 5.52 1.86
N LEU A 56 -16.93 6.72 1.69
CA LEU A 56 -17.52 7.97 2.12
C LEU A 56 -18.21 8.67 0.94
N ALA A 57 -19.21 9.50 1.24
CA ALA A 57 -20.00 10.20 0.25
C ALA A 57 -19.14 11.06 -0.71
N GLY A 58 -19.52 11.07 -1.98
CA GLY A 58 -18.83 11.81 -3.04
C GLY A 58 -17.81 10.97 -3.80
N ASN A 59 -16.95 11.63 -4.57
CA ASN A 59 -15.89 10.99 -5.36
C ASN A 59 -14.62 10.81 -4.53
N THR A 60 -14.69 9.95 -3.52
CA THR A 60 -13.60 9.68 -2.57
C THR A 60 -12.76 8.48 -3.01
N HIS A 61 -11.44 8.59 -2.84
CA HIS A 61 -10.49 7.50 -3.09
C HIS A 61 -10.23 6.72 -1.79
N ALA A 62 -9.70 5.50 -1.90
CA ALA A 62 -9.48 4.63 -0.76
C ALA A 62 -8.56 5.24 0.32
N GLU A 63 -7.47 5.90 -0.09
CA GLU A 63 -6.51 6.55 0.80
C GLU A 63 -7.14 7.73 1.53
N GLN A 64 -8.02 8.48 0.84
CA GLN A 64 -8.82 9.53 1.44
C GLN A 64 -9.74 8.93 2.50
N CYS A 65 -10.57 7.94 2.15
CA CYS A 65 -11.47 7.27 3.10
C CYS A 65 -10.70 6.71 4.31
N CYS A 66 -9.54 6.10 4.09
CA CYS A 66 -8.72 5.53 5.16
C CYS A 66 -8.27 6.60 6.18
N LEU A 67 -7.79 7.74 5.70
CA LEU A 67 -7.37 8.85 6.56
C LEU A 67 -8.57 9.54 7.23
N SER A 68 -9.65 9.81 6.48
CA SER A 68 -10.87 10.45 7.00
C SER A 68 -11.55 9.58 8.06
N ASN A 69 -11.59 8.27 7.88
CA ASN A 69 -12.10 7.34 8.89
C ASN A 69 -11.30 7.42 10.20
N TYR A 70 -9.97 7.52 10.12
CA TYR A 70 -9.13 7.69 11.31
C TYR A 70 -9.32 9.07 11.96
N ALA A 71 -9.44 10.14 11.16
CA ALA A 71 -9.73 11.48 11.65
C ALA A 71 -11.06 11.49 12.44
N SER A 72 -12.08 10.86 11.87
CA SER A 72 -13.42 10.74 12.44
C SER A 72 -13.44 10.02 13.80
N THR A 73 -12.72 8.90 13.94
CA THR A 73 -12.62 8.19 15.23
C THR A 73 -11.96 9.02 16.33
N HIS A 74 -11.17 10.03 15.95
CA HIS A 74 -10.52 10.97 16.87
C HIS A 74 -11.22 12.33 16.95
N SER A 75 -12.40 12.47 16.31
CA SER A 75 -13.19 13.71 16.32
C SER A 75 -12.43 14.96 15.83
N VAL A 76 -11.57 14.78 14.83
CA VAL A 76 -10.88 15.89 14.15
C VAL A 76 -11.28 15.96 12.67
N PRO A 77 -11.27 17.15 12.05
CA PRO A 77 -11.45 17.27 10.61
C PRO A 77 -10.25 16.67 9.86
N ASP A 78 -10.46 16.28 8.60
CA ASP A 78 -9.45 15.64 7.74
C ASP A 78 -8.14 16.45 7.68
N GLU A 79 -8.23 17.79 7.66
CA GLU A 79 -7.08 18.69 7.59
C GLU A 79 -6.20 18.63 8.85
N ARG A 80 -6.72 18.12 9.96
CA ARG A 80 -6.02 18.00 11.25
C ARG A 80 -5.57 16.57 11.55
N ILE A 81 -5.60 15.66 10.57
CA ILE A 81 -5.22 14.26 10.73
C ILE A 81 -3.81 14.08 11.31
N ALA A 82 -2.86 14.96 10.94
CA ALA A 82 -1.48 14.90 11.42
C ALA A 82 -1.36 15.05 12.96
N GLU A 83 -2.33 15.71 13.60
CA GLU A 83 -2.36 15.95 15.04
C GLU A 83 -2.70 14.68 15.84
N VAL A 84 -3.49 13.77 15.25
CA VAL A 84 -4.03 12.59 15.94
C VAL A 84 -3.34 11.29 15.55
N LEU A 85 -2.59 11.28 14.44
CA LEU A 85 -1.83 10.09 14.04
C LEU A 85 -0.79 9.69 15.11
N PRO A 86 -0.61 8.38 15.39
CA PRO A 86 0.31 7.93 16.42
C PRO A 86 1.75 8.28 16.07
N ASP A 87 2.50 8.72 17.08
CA ASP A 87 3.95 8.99 16.97
C ASP A 87 4.71 8.26 18.07
N THR A 88 4.39 6.97 18.23
CA THR A 88 4.99 6.11 19.25
C THR A 88 6.45 5.83 18.90
N PRO A 89 7.41 6.09 19.80
CA PRO A 89 8.81 5.76 19.57
C PRO A 89 9.01 4.27 19.24
N GLY A 90 9.86 3.98 18.25
CA GLY A 90 10.13 2.62 17.80
C GLY A 90 9.02 1.98 16.95
N ARG A 91 8.07 2.78 16.48
CA ARG A 91 7.03 2.35 15.53
C ARG A 91 6.86 3.37 14.43
N LYS A 92 6.62 2.93 13.21
CA LYS A 92 6.36 3.75 12.01
C LYS A 92 4.98 3.52 11.43
N LEU A 93 4.47 4.53 10.72
CA LEU A 93 3.19 4.42 10.02
C LEU A 93 3.39 3.93 8.59
N VAL A 94 2.65 2.89 8.22
CA VAL A 94 2.74 2.20 6.93
C VAL A 94 1.37 2.16 6.27
N LEU A 95 1.26 2.70 5.06
CA LEU A 95 0.06 2.63 4.24
C LEU A 95 0.20 1.50 3.22
N TYR A 96 -0.82 0.66 3.08
CA TYR A 96 -0.97 -0.25 1.95
C TYR A 96 -2.16 0.17 1.12
N VAL A 97 -2.03 0.12 -0.19
CA VAL A 97 -3.11 0.44 -1.13
C VAL A 97 -3.01 -0.48 -2.36
N THR A 98 -4.12 -0.89 -2.96
CA THR A 98 -4.04 -1.84 -4.09
C THR A 98 -3.34 -1.23 -5.32
N MET A 99 -3.55 0.06 -5.57
CA MET A 99 -2.97 0.81 -6.69
C MET A 99 -2.17 2.01 -6.19
N GLU A 100 -1.14 2.41 -6.93
CA GLU A 100 -0.34 3.60 -6.65
C GLU A 100 -1.19 4.83 -6.27
N PRO A 101 -0.83 5.57 -5.19
CA PRO A 101 -1.53 6.80 -4.83
C PRO A 101 -1.44 7.86 -5.93
N CYS A 102 -2.58 8.37 -6.37
CA CYS A 102 -2.62 9.31 -7.49
C CYS A 102 -1.81 10.59 -7.23
N GLY A 103 -1.03 10.99 -8.24
CA GLY A 103 -0.26 12.23 -8.25
C GLY A 103 -1.09 13.48 -8.55
N LYS A 104 -2.21 13.29 -9.27
CA LYS A 104 -3.13 14.31 -9.78
C LYS A 104 -4.55 13.76 -9.79
N ARG A 105 -5.56 14.65 -9.75
CA ARG A 105 -6.97 14.28 -9.92
C ARG A 105 -7.64 15.16 -10.95
N LEU A 106 -8.31 14.53 -11.92
CA LEU A 106 -9.13 15.25 -12.91
C LEU A 106 -10.35 15.94 -12.28
N SER A 107 -10.84 15.42 -11.14
CA SER A 107 -11.94 16.03 -10.39
C SER A 107 -11.58 17.35 -9.70
N GLY A 108 -10.29 17.74 -9.66
CA GLY A 108 -9.82 18.90 -8.91
C GLY A 108 -9.69 18.69 -7.40
N ASN A 109 -10.15 17.55 -6.87
CA ASN A 109 -9.96 17.19 -5.47
C ASN A 109 -8.46 17.00 -5.15
N LEU A 110 -8.10 17.16 -3.87
CA LEU A 110 -6.73 16.95 -3.40
C LEU A 110 -6.23 15.53 -3.74
N PRO A 111 -5.08 15.37 -4.43
CA PRO A 111 -4.50 14.08 -4.78
C PRO A 111 -4.13 13.24 -3.55
N CYS A 112 -4.20 11.92 -3.68
CA CYS A 112 -3.92 11.00 -2.57
C CYS A 112 -2.49 11.17 -2.06
N VAL A 113 -1.51 11.35 -2.95
CA VAL A 113 -0.12 11.59 -2.52
C VAL A 113 0.03 12.83 -1.65
N GLN A 114 -0.73 13.90 -1.94
CA GLN A 114 -0.70 15.11 -1.11
C GLN A 114 -1.30 14.84 0.26
N ARG A 115 -2.40 14.10 0.36
CA ARG A 115 -2.99 13.69 1.64
C ARG A 115 -2.01 12.89 2.50
N ILE A 116 -1.25 11.99 1.88
CA ILE A 116 -0.21 11.20 2.56
C ILE A 116 0.91 12.14 3.06
N ILE A 117 1.39 13.07 2.24
CA ILE A 117 2.42 14.04 2.62
C ILE A 117 1.96 14.93 3.79
N GLN A 118 0.70 15.37 3.78
CA GLN A 118 0.13 16.22 4.82
C GLN A 118 0.16 15.57 6.22
N THR A 119 0.23 14.24 6.30
CA THR A 119 0.40 13.55 7.59
C THR A 119 1.72 13.89 8.30
N LYS A 120 2.70 14.45 7.58
CA LYS A 120 4.02 14.88 8.09
C LYS A 120 4.10 16.38 8.42
N GLU A 121 3.00 17.12 8.26
CA GLU A 121 2.96 18.55 8.58
C GLU A 121 3.31 18.82 10.04
N ASN A 122 3.74 20.05 10.34
CA ASN A 122 4.08 20.50 11.70
C ASN A 122 5.16 19.65 12.40
N GLY A 123 6.10 19.08 11.63
CA GLY A 123 7.21 18.29 12.14
C GLY A 123 6.82 16.89 12.63
N ARG A 124 5.60 16.43 12.29
CA ARG A 124 5.13 15.08 12.61
C ARG A 124 5.83 14.05 11.72
N ARG A 125 6.05 12.85 12.27
CA ARG A 125 6.61 11.75 11.48
C ARG A 125 5.67 11.28 10.37
N GLY A 126 4.36 11.25 10.64
CA GLY A 126 3.33 10.89 9.66
C GLY A 126 3.55 9.51 9.03
N ILE A 127 2.99 9.31 7.83
CA ILE A 127 3.24 8.11 7.03
C ILE A 127 4.69 8.12 6.55
N GLU A 128 5.39 7.01 6.75
CA GLU A 128 6.82 6.87 6.41
C GLU A 128 7.04 5.88 5.27
N LYS A 129 6.11 4.94 5.07
CA LYS A 129 6.20 3.90 4.04
C LYS A 129 4.85 3.66 3.35
N VAL A 130 4.85 3.55 2.03
CA VAL A 130 3.69 3.15 1.22
C VAL A 130 4.00 1.88 0.43
N TYR A 131 3.14 0.87 0.52
CA TYR A 131 3.19 -0.33 -0.31
C TYR A 131 1.99 -0.35 -1.25
N PHE A 132 2.20 -0.71 -2.51
CA PHE A 132 1.10 -0.88 -3.46
C PHE A 132 1.32 -2.01 -4.46
N GLY A 133 0.25 -2.58 -5.01
CA GLY A 133 0.35 -3.78 -5.84
C GLY A 133 0.59 -3.49 -7.31
N VAL A 134 0.00 -2.41 -7.84
CA VAL A 134 0.18 -1.99 -9.23
C VAL A 134 0.41 -0.50 -9.33
N LYS A 135 1.20 -0.08 -10.33
CA LYS A 135 1.32 1.33 -10.71
C LYS A 135 0.07 1.80 -11.46
N GLU A 136 -0.16 3.10 -11.47
CA GLU A 136 -1.31 3.69 -12.17
C GLU A 136 -1.16 3.48 -13.71
N PRO A 137 -2.23 3.09 -14.44
CA PRO A 137 -2.18 2.73 -15.88
C PRO A 137 -1.60 3.80 -16.83
N GLU A 138 -1.77 5.09 -16.55
CA GLU A 138 -1.26 6.15 -17.43
C GLU A 138 0.23 6.43 -17.22
N THR A 139 0.77 6.03 -16.06
CA THR A 139 2.19 6.24 -15.71
C THR A 139 3.15 5.19 -16.26
N PHE A 140 2.69 4.21 -17.02
CA PHE A 140 3.57 3.20 -17.63
C PHE A 140 4.43 3.73 -18.80
N VAL A 141 4.21 4.98 -19.25
CA VAL A 141 4.99 5.64 -20.32
C VAL A 141 5.76 6.89 -19.81
N GLY A 142 5.76 7.17 -18.51
CA GLY A 142 6.44 8.35 -17.92
C GLY A 142 6.91 8.14 -16.47
N GLN A 143 7.62 9.14 -15.90
CA GLN A 143 7.93 9.11 -14.46
C GLN A 143 6.64 9.26 -13.64
N SER A 144 6.38 8.30 -12.74
CA SER A 144 5.19 8.34 -11.88
C SER A 144 5.19 9.59 -10.98
N GLU A 145 4.19 10.45 -11.15
CA GLU A 145 4.06 11.69 -10.38
C GLU A 145 3.81 11.40 -8.89
N GLY A 146 3.02 10.35 -8.60
CA GLY A 146 2.75 9.88 -7.24
C GLY A 146 4.04 9.43 -6.55
N CYS A 147 4.79 8.50 -7.16
CA CYS A 147 6.05 8.01 -6.62
C CYS A 147 7.10 9.12 -6.47
N ARG A 148 7.22 10.01 -7.46
CA ARG A 148 8.15 11.16 -7.39
C ARG A 148 7.84 12.03 -6.18
N LYS A 149 6.57 12.41 -5.99
CA LYS A 149 6.13 13.24 -4.85
C LYS A 149 6.34 12.55 -3.50
N LEU A 150 6.09 11.24 -3.40
CA LEU A 150 6.41 10.46 -2.19
C LEU A 150 7.91 10.52 -1.89
N THR A 151 8.76 10.24 -2.87
CA THR A 151 10.22 10.29 -2.72
C THR A 151 10.71 11.67 -2.28
N GLU A 152 10.23 12.73 -2.92
CA GLU A 152 10.60 14.12 -2.60
C GLU A 152 10.20 14.52 -1.16
N ALA A 153 9.10 13.96 -0.65
CA ALA A 153 8.67 14.15 0.73
C ALA A 153 9.38 13.24 1.75
N GLY A 154 10.36 12.44 1.32
CA GLY A 154 11.05 11.47 2.16
C GLY A 154 10.17 10.31 2.62
N ILE A 155 9.09 10.02 1.88
CA ILE A 155 8.23 8.86 2.12
C ILE A 155 8.70 7.74 1.22
N GLU A 156 9.15 6.66 1.84
CA GLU A 156 9.57 5.49 1.10
C GLU A 156 8.36 4.80 0.47
N TRP A 157 8.53 4.21 -0.72
CA TRP A 157 7.48 3.42 -1.34
C TRP A 157 8.02 2.15 -2.01
N ARG A 158 7.16 1.14 -2.16
CA ARG A 158 7.50 -0.12 -2.83
C ARG A 158 6.28 -0.73 -3.53
N VAL A 159 6.53 -1.28 -4.72
CA VAL A 159 5.57 -2.17 -5.39
C VAL A 159 5.70 -3.58 -4.79
N VAL A 160 4.57 -4.24 -4.50
CA VAL A 160 4.53 -5.63 -4.02
C VAL A 160 3.90 -6.48 -5.11
N GLN A 161 4.72 -7.35 -5.69
CA GLN A 161 4.33 -8.23 -6.79
C GLN A 161 3.51 -9.44 -6.33
N GLY A 162 2.79 -10.06 -7.27
CA GLY A 162 2.07 -11.32 -7.10
C GLY A 162 0.55 -11.20 -6.93
N LEU A 163 -0.03 -10.02 -7.18
CA LEU A 163 -1.48 -9.78 -7.16
C LEU A 163 -1.91 -8.83 -8.30
N GLU A 164 -1.05 -8.58 -9.28
CA GLU A 164 -1.24 -7.53 -10.28
C GLU A 164 -2.53 -7.76 -11.07
N ARG A 165 -2.75 -9.00 -11.52
CA ARG A 165 -3.93 -9.37 -12.29
C ARG A 165 -5.20 -9.24 -11.46
N GLU A 166 -5.18 -9.74 -10.22
CA GLU A 166 -6.31 -9.70 -9.31
C GLU A 166 -6.68 -8.25 -8.96
N ILE A 167 -5.69 -7.43 -8.65
CA ILE A 167 -5.88 -6.01 -8.36
C ILE A 167 -6.47 -5.28 -9.56
N LEU A 168 -5.91 -5.45 -10.75
CA LEU A 168 -6.40 -4.79 -11.95
C LEU A 168 -7.83 -5.24 -12.29
N THR A 169 -8.12 -6.53 -12.16
CA THR A 169 -9.45 -7.10 -12.41
C THR A 169 -10.50 -6.52 -11.46
N VAL A 170 -10.18 -6.41 -10.16
CA VAL A 170 -11.09 -5.78 -9.20
C VAL A 170 -11.20 -4.29 -9.48
N ALA A 171 -10.07 -3.61 -9.73
CA ALA A 171 -10.04 -2.17 -9.94
C ALA A 171 -10.92 -1.74 -11.12
N THR A 172 -10.89 -2.46 -12.25
CA THR A 172 -11.64 -2.13 -13.46
C THR A 172 -13.01 -2.79 -13.55
N ALA A 173 -13.47 -3.47 -12.48
CA ALA A 173 -14.77 -4.13 -12.50
C ALA A 173 -15.91 -3.11 -12.73
N GLY A 174 -16.58 -3.23 -13.87
CA GLY A 174 -17.63 -2.33 -14.32
C GLY A 174 -17.23 -1.40 -15.47
N HIS A 175 -15.93 -1.29 -15.80
CA HIS A 175 -15.45 -0.56 -16.98
C HIS A 175 -15.89 -1.25 -18.27
N GLU A 176 -16.21 -0.48 -19.31
CA GLU A 176 -16.67 -1.02 -20.59
C GLU A 176 -15.62 -1.92 -21.26
N ASN A 177 -14.33 -1.57 -21.12
CA ASN A 177 -13.20 -2.29 -21.71
C ASN A 177 -12.26 -2.90 -20.66
N GLY A 178 -12.80 -3.31 -19.50
CA GLY A 178 -12.01 -3.73 -18.34
C GLY A 178 -10.97 -4.83 -18.64
N GLU A 179 -11.33 -5.87 -19.41
CA GLU A 179 -10.38 -6.94 -19.77
C GLU A 179 -9.21 -6.44 -20.64
N GLU A 180 -9.48 -5.51 -21.56
CA GLU A 180 -8.45 -4.91 -22.41
C GLU A 180 -7.51 -4.03 -21.59
N GLU A 181 -8.05 -3.25 -20.64
CA GLU A 181 -7.27 -2.46 -19.68
C GLU A 181 -6.35 -3.34 -18.82
N VAL A 182 -6.87 -4.46 -18.30
CA VAL A 182 -6.06 -5.42 -17.52
C VAL A 182 -4.94 -5.98 -18.39
N LYS A 183 -5.26 -6.43 -19.61
CA LYS A 183 -4.26 -7.02 -20.51
C LYS A 183 -3.17 -6.01 -20.89
N ALA A 184 -3.55 -4.77 -21.18
CA ALA A 184 -2.61 -3.69 -21.50
C ALA A 184 -1.67 -3.43 -20.31
N ALA A 185 -2.22 -3.25 -19.10
CA ALA A 185 -1.42 -2.99 -17.90
C ALA A 185 -0.46 -4.15 -17.57
N LEU A 186 -0.89 -5.41 -17.69
CA LEU A 186 -0.04 -6.57 -17.40
C LEU A 186 1.12 -6.73 -18.38
N SER A 187 0.93 -6.40 -19.66
CA SER A 187 2.00 -6.48 -20.67
C SER A 187 3.21 -5.59 -20.34
N HIS A 188 3.01 -4.53 -19.55
CA HIS A 188 4.07 -3.63 -19.09
C HIS A 188 4.72 -4.05 -17.76
N VAL A 189 4.09 -4.94 -17.00
CA VAL A 189 4.63 -5.46 -15.74
C VAL A 189 5.68 -6.55 -16.02
N GLU A 190 5.42 -7.43 -16.99
CA GLU A 190 6.32 -8.54 -17.34
C GLU A 190 7.70 -8.09 -17.83
N THR A 191 7.86 -6.83 -18.25
CA THR A 191 9.14 -6.28 -18.71
C THR A 191 10.04 -5.72 -17.60
N ASN A 192 9.61 -5.72 -16.33
CA ASN A 192 10.30 -5.06 -15.20
C ASN A 192 10.68 -6.01 -14.03
N LEU A 193 10.94 -7.29 -14.32
CA LEU A 193 11.09 -8.38 -13.33
C LEU A 193 12.31 -8.33 -12.37
N ASP A 194 13.07 -7.23 -12.25
CA ASP A 194 14.34 -7.21 -11.50
C ASP A 194 14.26 -6.73 -10.02
N ASP A 195 13.08 -6.40 -9.50
CA ASP A 195 12.93 -5.75 -8.17
C ASP A 195 12.70 -6.74 -7.00
N VAL A 196 13.68 -7.61 -6.72
CA VAL A 196 13.68 -8.39 -5.46
C VAL A 196 13.92 -7.45 -4.27
N SER A 197 12.92 -7.33 -3.39
CA SER A 197 12.92 -6.42 -2.23
C SER A 197 14.10 -6.62 -1.26
N ASP A 198 14.72 -5.52 -0.82
CA ASP A 198 15.76 -5.50 0.22
C ASP A 198 15.29 -6.06 1.57
N ASP A 199 14.00 -5.91 1.92
CA ASP A 199 13.44 -6.45 3.16
C ASP A 199 13.37 -7.99 3.12
N GLU A 200 13.07 -8.55 1.95
CA GLU A 200 13.11 -10.00 1.73
C GLU A 200 14.57 -10.50 1.69
N ARG A 201 15.49 -9.74 1.07
CA ARG A 201 16.93 -10.03 1.16
C ARG A 201 17.42 -9.99 2.61
N GLN A 202 16.97 -9.02 3.42
CA GLN A 202 17.31 -8.90 4.84
C GLN A 202 16.68 -10.02 5.67
N ARG A 203 15.40 -10.36 5.47
CA ARG A 203 14.75 -11.54 6.09
C ARG A 203 15.50 -12.82 5.76
N GLN A 204 15.81 -13.04 4.49
CA GLN A 204 16.56 -14.23 4.06
C GLN A 204 17.98 -14.25 4.64
N ALA A 205 18.65 -13.10 4.72
CA ALA A 205 19.96 -12.98 5.35
C ALA A 205 19.91 -13.26 6.87
N GLN A 206 18.89 -12.78 7.58
CA GLN A 206 18.68 -13.08 9.00
C GLN A 206 18.31 -14.56 9.22
N THR A 207 17.50 -15.13 8.34
CA THR A 207 17.10 -16.55 8.38
C THR A 207 18.29 -17.47 8.18
N LYS A 208 19.20 -17.14 7.26
CA LYS A 208 20.46 -17.88 7.03
C LYS A 208 21.45 -17.78 8.20
N ARG A 209 21.36 -16.72 9.02
CA ARG A 209 22.25 -16.48 10.17
C ARG A 209 21.77 -17.13 11.47
N ASN A 210 20.58 -17.70 11.54
CA ASN A 210 20.03 -18.25 12.78
C ASN A 210 20.58 -19.68 13.05
N PRO A 211 21.46 -19.90 14.06
CA PRO A 211 22.21 -21.15 14.22
C PRO A 211 21.36 -22.35 14.68
N LYS A 212 20.11 -22.14 15.09
CA LYS A 212 19.22 -23.20 15.63
C LYS A 212 18.72 -24.22 14.59
N LYS A 213 18.97 -24.03 13.29
CA LYS A 213 18.64 -25.02 12.24
C LYS A 213 19.80 -25.96 11.86
N ARG A 214 20.99 -25.83 12.47
CA ARG A 214 22.16 -26.66 12.14
C ARG A 214 22.37 -27.88 13.04
N MET A 215 21.42 -28.21 13.91
CA MET A 215 21.51 -29.39 14.80
C MET A 215 20.25 -30.25 14.68
N MET A 216 20.11 -30.97 13.57
CA MET A 216 19.33 -32.21 13.48
C MET A 216 19.97 -33.10 12.39
N GLU A 217 21.29 -33.34 12.49
CA GLU A 217 21.86 -34.57 11.92
C GLU A 217 21.92 -35.56 13.08
N VAL A 218 21.03 -36.55 13.00
CA VAL A 218 20.95 -37.68 13.93
C VAL A 218 22.25 -38.49 13.77
N PRO A 219 22.96 -38.87 14.85
CA PRO A 219 24.06 -39.81 14.71
C PRO A 219 23.47 -41.19 14.41
N GLU A 220 23.85 -41.77 13.26
CA GLU A 220 23.58 -43.17 12.96
C GLU A 220 24.19 -44.08 14.04
N PRO A 221 23.48 -45.12 14.51
CA PRO A 221 24.04 -46.05 15.46
C PRO A 221 24.84 -47.15 14.74
N ARG A 222 26.16 -47.14 15.01
CA ARG A 222 27.18 -48.22 14.94
C ARG A 222 27.36 -49.00 13.64
#